data_AF-A0A7C9NRE7-F1
#
_entry.id   AF-A0A7C9NRE7-F1
#
_cell.length_a   1.000
_cell.length_b   1.000
_cell.length_c   1.000
_cell.angle_alpha   90.00
_cell.angle_beta   90.00
_cell.angle_gamma   90.00
#
_symmetry.space_group_name_H-M   'P 1'
#
loop_
_entity.id
_entity.type
_entity.pdbx_description
1 polymer ?
#
loop_
_entity_poly.entity_id
_entity_poly.type
_entity_poly.pdbx_seq_one_letter_code
_entity_poly.pdbx_strand_id
1 'polypeptide(L)'
;MITWWAHFGLREPPFGLTPDTSFFFPTQPHQDAHETLLYALDAGEGFMVVEGEVGTGKTLLLRRLLNALPERWQAAFVPNPGLDPRGLYAAIANEFGVSAEGASEDLLHRLERHFIALAQQDRQPVVLIDEAQAL
;
A
#
# COMPACT_ATOMS: atom_id res chain seq x y z
N MET A 1 -13.20 -19.78 32.84
CA MET A 1 -11.92 -20.22 32.26
C MET A 1 -11.11 -18.98 31.92
N ILE A 2 -9.86 -18.90 32.36
CA ILE A 2 -8.93 -17.83 31.96
C ILE A 2 -8.41 -18.19 30.56
N THR A 3 -8.41 -17.24 29.63
CA THR A 3 -7.86 -17.46 28.28
C THR A 3 -6.34 -17.62 28.35
N TRP A 4 -5.75 -18.39 27.43
CA TRP A 4 -4.31 -18.70 27.50
C TRP A 4 -3.43 -17.45 27.45
N TRP A 5 -3.81 -16.42 26.67
CA TRP A 5 -3.06 -15.16 26.59
C TRP A 5 -3.15 -14.34 27.88
N ALA A 6 -4.31 -14.34 28.54
CA ALA A 6 -4.50 -13.67 29.83
C ALA A 6 -3.67 -14.33 30.96
N HIS A 7 -3.43 -15.65 30.89
CA HIS A 7 -2.51 -16.34 31.81
C HIS A 7 -1.08 -15.77 31.72
N PHE A 8 -0.64 -15.36 30.53
CA PHE A 8 0.66 -14.73 30.31
C PHE A 8 0.65 -13.20 30.45
N GLY A 9 -0.46 -12.61 30.92
CA GLY A 9 -0.59 -11.15 31.09
C GLY A 9 -0.73 -10.36 29.78
N LEU A 10 -1.04 -11.03 28.67
CA LEU A 10 -1.26 -10.41 27.37
C LEU A 10 -2.70 -9.87 27.26
N ARG A 11 -2.85 -8.73 26.60
CA ARG A 11 -4.16 -8.06 26.40
C ARG A 11 -5.00 -8.77 25.35
N GLU A 12 -4.35 -9.42 24.39
CA GLU A 12 -4.96 -10.08 23.24
C GLU A 12 -4.07 -11.24 22.75
N PRO A 13 -4.58 -12.14 21.90
CA PRO A 13 -3.79 -13.23 21.33
C PRO A 13 -2.59 -12.68 20.51
N PRO A 14 -1.33 -13.00 20.88
CA PRO A 14 -0.17 -12.64 20.07
C PRO A 14 -0.12 -13.43 18.75
N PHE A 15 0.66 -12.93 17.79
CA PHE A 15 0.94 -13.58 16.48
C PHE A 15 -0.29 -13.74 15.58
N GLY A 16 -1.16 -12.72 15.53
CA GLY A 16 -2.25 -12.66 14.56
C GLY A 16 -1.73 -12.71 13.11
N LEU A 17 -2.54 -13.29 12.21
CA LEU A 17 -2.17 -13.43 10.79
C LEU A 17 -2.14 -12.09 10.03
N THR A 18 -2.91 -11.10 10.51
CA THR A 18 -2.97 -9.77 9.88
C THR A 18 -1.94 -8.87 10.56
N PRO A 19 -1.01 -8.25 9.80
CA PRO A 19 -0.10 -7.26 10.35
C PRO A 19 -0.88 -6.07 10.92
N ASP A 20 -0.67 -5.76 12.21
CA ASP A 20 -1.23 -4.59 12.87
C ASP A 20 -0.14 -3.52 13.06
N THR A 21 -0.34 -2.36 12.44
CA THR A 21 0.56 -1.21 12.54
C THR A 21 0.64 -0.62 13.95
N SER A 22 -0.30 -0.94 14.85
CA SER A 22 -0.26 -0.50 16.26
C SER A 22 0.91 -1.09 17.05
N PHE A 23 1.42 -2.25 16.62
CA PHE A 23 2.59 -2.93 17.21
C PHE A 23 3.91 -2.61 16.50
N PHE A 24 3.93 -1.59 15.63
CA PHE A 24 5.14 -1.22 14.90
C PHE A 24 6.27 -0.83 15.86
N PHE A 25 7.43 -1.48 15.70
CA PHE A 25 8.66 -1.15 16.42
C PHE A 25 9.53 -0.25 15.53
N PRO A 26 9.65 1.05 15.84
CA PRO A 26 10.27 2.03 14.95
C PRO A 26 11.81 1.95 15.03
N THR A 27 12.42 1.04 14.30
CA THR A 27 13.89 1.04 14.14
C THR A 27 14.34 2.22 13.28
N GLN A 28 15.59 2.69 13.46
CA GLN A 28 16.12 3.79 12.65
C GLN A 28 16.01 3.52 11.13
N PRO A 29 16.39 2.33 10.61
CA PRO A 29 16.24 2.04 9.19
C PRO A 29 14.79 2.14 8.67
N HIS A 30 13.80 1.75 9.48
CA HIS A 30 12.40 1.87 9.08
C HIS A 30 11.92 3.33 9.07
N GLN A 31 12.43 4.16 9.98
CA GLN A 31 12.12 5.59 10.01
C GLN A 31 12.73 6.29 8.80
N ASP A 32 14.02 6.05 8.53
CA ASP A 32 14.74 6.63 7.39
C ASP A 32 14.06 6.26 6.07
N ALA A 33 13.69 4.99 5.89
CA ALA A 33 12.98 4.52 4.69
C ALA A 33 11.61 5.20 4.55
N HIS A 34 10.85 5.34 5.64
CA HIS A 34 9.54 5.98 5.62
C HIS A 34 9.64 7.47 5.23
N GLU A 35 10.59 8.20 5.81
CA GLU A 35 10.83 9.61 5.51
C GLU A 35 11.32 9.80 4.08
N THR A 36 12.19 8.91 3.60
CA THR A 36 12.67 8.92 2.20
C THR A 36 11.52 8.74 1.21
N LEU A 37 10.59 7.81 1.49
CA LEU A 37 9.41 7.58 0.65
C LEU A 37 8.47 8.79 0.64
N LEU A 38 8.22 9.40 1.79
CA LEU A 38 7.39 10.61 1.87
C LEU A 38 8.03 11.79 1.11
N TYR A 39 9.34 11.98 1.27
CA TYR A 39 10.07 13.01 0.54
C TYR A 39 9.99 12.79 -0.98
N ALA A 40 10.21 11.56 -1.44
CA ALA A 40 10.15 11.23 -2.87
C ALA A 40 8.73 11.41 -3.45
N LEU A 41 7.68 11.05 -2.69
CA LEU A 41 6.30 11.34 -3.05
C LEU A 41 6.04 12.85 -3.17
N ASP A 42 6.51 13.65 -2.22
CA ASP A 42 6.39 15.11 -2.24
C ASP A 42 7.17 15.76 -3.39
N ALA A 43 8.33 15.20 -3.74
CA ALA A 43 9.12 15.62 -4.88
C ALA A 43 8.50 15.23 -6.23
N GLY A 44 7.47 14.37 -6.23
CA GLY A 44 6.82 13.88 -7.44
C GLY A 44 7.62 12.81 -8.18
N GLU A 45 8.48 12.06 -7.49
CA GLU A 45 9.20 10.94 -8.07
C GLU A 45 8.20 9.88 -8.57
N GLY A 46 8.33 9.51 -9.85
CA GLY A 46 7.32 8.68 -10.52
C GLY A 46 7.41 7.18 -10.20
N PHE A 47 8.53 6.70 -9.66
CA PHE A 47 8.75 5.29 -9.35
C PHE A 47 9.74 5.12 -8.21
N MET A 48 9.39 4.31 -7.21
CA MET A 48 10.20 4.04 -6.03
C MET A 48 10.17 2.55 -5.71
N VAL A 49 11.29 2.01 -5.23
CA VAL A 49 11.43 0.61 -4.83
C VAL A 49 11.99 0.54 -3.42
N VAL A 50 11.40 -0.31 -2.59
CA VAL A 50 11.92 -0.65 -1.25
C VAL A 50 12.48 -2.06 -1.30
N GLU A 51 13.78 -2.18 -1.11
CA GLU A 51 14.46 -3.47 -1.04
C GLU A 51 14.76 -3.88 0.40
N GLY A 52 14.85 -5.18 0.63
CA GLY A 52 15.19 -5.75 1.94
C GLY A 52 14.90 -7.24 1.99
N GLU A 53 15.49 -7.94 2.95
CA GLU A 53 15.29 -9.38 3.12
C GLU A 53 13.87 -9.73 3.57
N VAL A 54 13.51 -11.01 3.49
CA VAL A 54 12.21 -11.51 4.00
C VAL A 54 12.13 -11.28 5.51
N GLY A 55 10.99 -10.79 5.98
CA GLY A 55 10.78 -10.52 7.41
C GLY A 55 11.36 -9.18 7.92
N THR A 56 11.94 -8.35 7.05
CA THR A 56 12.47 -7.02 7.43
C THR A 56 11.39 -5.94 7.63
N GLY A 57 10.11 -6.27 7.45
CA GLY A 57 9.00 -5.35 7.71
C GLY A 57 8.59 -4.47 6.53
N LYS A 58 8.96 -4.81 5.28
CA LYS A 58 8.57 -4.06 4.06
C LYS A 58 7.06 -3.83 3.93
N THR A 59 6.26 -4.90 4.10
CA THR A 59 4.78 -4.82 4.14
C THR A 59 4.29 -3.86 5.21
N LEU A 60 4.91 -3.89 6.39
CA LEU A 60 4.53 -3.02 7.52
C LEU A 60 4.89 -1.56 7.24
N LEU A 61 6.03 -1.31 6.58
CA LEU A 61 6.44 0.01 6.11
C LEU A 61 5.45 0.59 5.08
N LEU A 62 5.05 -0.21 4.07
CA LEU A 62 4.06 0.19 3.06
C LEU A 62 2.70 0.51 3.70
N ARG A 63 2.24 -0.32 4.64
CA ARG A 63 0.99 -0.07 5.39
C ARG A 63 1.06 1.20 6.24
N ARG A 64 2.21 1.44 6.88
CA ARG A 64 2.43 2.67 7.66
C ARG A 64 2.43 3.90 6.75
N LEU A 65 3.07 3.82 5.59
CA LEU A 65 3.05 4.88 4.58
C LEU A 65 1.61 5.17 4.16
N LEU A 66 0.84 4.14 3.76
CA LEU A 66 -0.57 4.25 3.40
C LEU A 66 -1.39 4.98 4.47
N ASN A 67 -1.22 4.63 5.74
CA ASN A 67 -1.93 5.26 6.86
C ASN A 67 -1.49 6.70 7.14
N ALA A 68 -0.29 7.09 6.70
CA ALA A 68 0.28 8.42 6.90
C ALA A 68 0.04 9.35 5.70
N LEU A 69 -0.51 8.86 4.58
CA LEU A 69 -0.74 9.67 3.38
C LEU A 69 -1.83 10.74 3.64
N PRO A 70 -1.51 12.05 3.55
CA PRO A 70 -2.50 13.12 3.53
C PRO A 70 -3.48 13.01 2.36
N GLU A 71 -4.63 13.68 2.48
CA GLU A 71 -5.75 13.64 1.52
C GLU A 71 -5.39 14.08 0.08
N ARG A 72 -4.29 14.82 -0.09
CA ARG A 72 -3.74 15.15 -1.42
C ARG A 72 -3.30 13.92 -2.19
N TRP A 73 -3.06 12.80 -1.52
CA TRP A 73 -2.74 11.53 -2.14
C TRP A 73 -3.95 10.60 -2.07
N GLN A 74 -4.36 10.08 -3.23
CA GLN A 74 -5.31 8.98 -3.30
C GLN A 74 -4.54 7.70 -3.59
N ALA A 75 -4.52 6.79 -2.63
CA ALA A 75 -3.72 5.58 -2.74
C ALA A 75 -4.56 4.37 -3.14
N ALA A 76 -3.98 3.51 -3.99
CA ALA A 76 -4.41 2.14 -4.20
C ALA A 76 -3.36 1.19 -3.60
N PHE A 77 -3.81 0.20 -2.82
CA PHE A 77 -2.91 -0.79 -2.23
C PHE A 77 -3.10 -2.17 -2.88
N VAL A 78 -2.05 -2.70 -3.49
CA VAL A 78 -2.05 -4.01 -4.16
C VAL A 78 -1.13 -4.96 -3.39
N PRO A 79 -1.67 -5.82 -2.51
CA PRO A 79 -0.87 -6.65 -1.60
C PRO A 79 -0.14 -7.83 -2.28
N ASN A 80 -0.65 -8.31 -3.41
CA ASN A 80 -0.05 -9.41 -4.15
C ASN A 80 -0.39 -9.23 -5.65
N PRO A 81 0.58 -8.83 -6.47
CA PRO A 81 0.37 -8.54 -7.87
C PRO A 81 0.60 -9.76 -8.77
N GLY A 82 0.58 -11.00 -8.26
CA GLY A 82 0.65 -12.25 -9.03
C GLY A 82 -0.56 -12.50 -9.95
N LEU A 83 -1.07 -11.42 -10.53
CA LEU A 83 -2.16 -11.28 -11.47
C LEU A 83 -1.57 -11.10 -12.86
N ASP A 84 -2.35 -11.44 -13.89
CA ASP A 84 -2.02 -11.02 -15.24
C ASP A 84 -2.10 -9.47 -15.36
N PRO A 85 -1.53 -8.86 -16.42
CA PRO A 85 -1.55 -7.41 -16.57
C PRO A 85 -2.96 -6.80 -16.47
N ARG A 86 -3.97 -7.50 -16.99
CA ARG A 86 -5.37 -7.06 -16.88
C ARG A 86 -5.87 -7.11 -15.44
N GLY A 87 -5.55 -8.17 -14.69
CA GLY A 87 -5.88 -8.32 -13.29
C GLY A 87 -5.22 -7.23 -12.43
N LEU A 88 -3.98 -6.85 -12.71
CA LEU A 88 -3.32 -5.73 -12.02
C LEU A 88 -4.08 -4.41 -12.25
N TYR A 89 -4.41 -4.07 -13.49
CA TYR A 89 -5.19 -2.87 -13.79
C TYR A 89 -6.57 -2.90 -13.14
N ALA A 90 -7.21 -4.08 -13.07
CA ALA A 90 -8.50 -4.24 -12.43
C ALA A 90 -8.40 -4.04 -10.91
N ALA A 91 -7.35 -4.56 -10.27
CA ALA A 91 -7.09 -4.37 -8.85
C ALA A 91 -6.88 -2.88 -8.53
N ILE A 92 -6.04 -2.19 -9.32
CA ILE A 92 -5.81 -0.74 -9.19
C ILE A 92 -7.12 0.03 -9.39
N ALA A 93 -7.89 -0.26 -10.43
CA ALA A 93 -9.16 0.40 -10.70
C ALA A 93 -10.16 0.24 -9.54
N ASN A 94 -10.31 -0.97 -9.00
CA ASN A 94 -11.20 -1.22 -7.88
C ASN A 94 -10.82 -0.40 -6.63
N GLU A 95 -9.53 -0.31 -6.32
CA GLU A 95 -9.02 0.50 -5.20
C GLU A 95 -9.28 2.01 -5.40
N PHE A 96 -9.21 2.50 -6.64
CA PHE A 96 -9.57 3.88 -6.97
C PHE A 96 -11.10 4.12 -7.10
N GLY A 97 -11.93 3.08 -6.96
CA GLY A 97 -13.38 3.18 -7.16
C GLY A 97 -13.79 3.34 -8.64
N VAL A 98 -12.93 2.92 -9.56
CA VAL A 98 -13.15 2.95 -11.01
C VAL A 98 -13.67 1.57 -11.47
N SER A 99 -14.69 1.55 -12.33
CA SER A 99 -15.22 0.29 -12.87
C SER A 99 -14.15 -0.48 -13.67
N ALA A 100 -13.98 -1.76 -13.33
CA ALA A 100 -13.06 -2.69 -13.98
C ALA A 100 -13.71 -3.53 -15.12
N GLU A 101 -14.96 -3.25 -15.50
CA GLU A 101 -15.72 -4.04 -16.47
C GLU A 101 -15.32 -3.76 -17.92
N GLY A 102 -15.37 -4.74 -18.81
CA GLY A 102 -15.08 -4.53 -20.24
C GLY A 102 -13.64 -4.88 -20.65
N ALA A 103 -13.20 -4.34 -21.80
CA ALA A 103 -11.91 -4.65 -22.38
C ALA A 103 -10.76 -3.96 -21.61
N SER A 104 -9.54 -4.49 -21.76
CA SER A 104 -8.35 -3.92 -21.10
C SER A 104 -8.06 -2.48 -21.54
N GLU A 105 -8.30 -2.17 -22.81
CA GLU A 105 -8.12 -0.82 -23.37
C GLU A 105 -9.08 0.17 -22.70
N ASP A 106 -10.36 -0.20 -22.55
CA ASP A 106 -11.37 0.64 -21.88
C ASP A 106 -11.05 0.86 -20.40
N LEU A 107 -10.43 -0.13 -19.75
CA LEU A 107 -10.00 -0.04 -18.36
C LEU A 107 -8.87 0.98 -18.21
N LEU A 108 -7.83 0.90 -19.04
CA LEU A 108 -6.73 1.85 -19.01
C LEU A 108 -7.22 3.29 -19.26
N HIS A 109 -8.08 3.50 -20.27
CA HIS A 109 -8.66 4.82 -20.54
C HIS A 109 -9.53 5.36 -19.40
N ARG A 110 -10.15 4.50 -18.58
CA ARG A 110 -10.88 4.94 -17.39
C ARG A 110 -9.94 5.34 -16.26
N LEU A 111 -8.88 4.57 -16.02
CA LEU A 111 -7.84 4.92 -15.06
C LEU A 111 -7.17 6.25 -15.41
N GLU A 112 -6.76 6.43 -16.67
CA GLU A 112 -6.17 7.68 -17.17
C GLU A 112 -7.11 8.88 -16.94
N ARG A 113 -8.39 8.76 -17.31
CA ARG A 113 -9.37 9.82 -17.07
C ARG A 113 -9.55 10.12 -15.58
N HIS A 114 -9.56 9.09 -14.74
CA HIS A 114 -9.64 9.26 -13.29
C HIS A 114 -8.41 10.00 -12.74
N PHE A 115 -7.21 9.62 -13.16
CA PHE A 115 -5.97 10.26 -12.72
C PHE A 115 -5.86 11.72 -13.19
N ILE A 116 -6.32 12.03 -14.40
CA ILE A 116 -6.43 13.42 -14.87
C ILE A 116 -7.42 14.21 -14.00
N ALA A 117 -8.56 13.63 -13.64
CA ALA A 117 -9.54 14.28 -12.77
C ALA A 117 -8.99 14.53 -11.36
N LEU A 118 -8.17 13.62 -10.82
CA LEU A 118 -7.46 13.84 -9.56
C LEU A 118 -6.45 14.99 -9.66
N ALA A 119 -5.65 15.02 -10.72
CA ALA A 119 -4.68 16.08 -10.93
C ALA A 119 -5.35 17.46 -11.02
N GLN A 120 -6.55 17.55 -11.62
CA GLN A 120 -7.36 18.78 -11.67
C GLN A 120 -7.90 19.22 -10.30
N GLN A 121 -7.88 18.34 -9.30
CA GLN A 121 -8.28 18.61 -7.92
C GLN A 121 -7.07 18.81 -6.99
N ASP A 122 -5.87 18.99 -7.54
CA ASP A 122 -4.60 19.02 -6.80
C ASP A 122 -4.37 17.75 -5.96
N ARG A 123 -4.92 16.61 -6.42
CA ARG A 123 -4.72 15.29 -5.82
C ARG A 123 -3.86 14.42 -6.74
N GLN A 124 -2.96 13.64 -6.16
CA GLN A 124 -2.09 12.73 -6.92
C GLN A 124 -2.47 11.28 -6.62
N PRO A 125 -2.65 10.45 -7.67
CA PRO A 125 -2.81 9.01 -7.48
C PRO A 125 -1.47 8.39 -7.06
N VAL A 126 -1.51 7.48 -6.08
CA VAL A 126 -0.35 6.71 -5.62
C VAL A 126 -0.73 5.23 -5.68
N VAL A 127 0.13 4.39 -6.26
CA VAL A 127 -0.07 2.93 -6.27
C VAL A 127 1.02 2.31 -5.42
N LEU A 128 0.61 1.63 -4.35
CA LEU A 128 1.47 0.92 -3.42
C LEU A 128 1.35 -0.58 -3.71
N ILE A 129 2.43 -1.18 -4.19
CA ILE A 129 2.47 -2.60 -4.54
C ILE A 129 3.36 -3.33 -3.53
N ASP A 130 2.78 -4.28 -2.80
CA ASP A 130 3.52 -5.22 -1.96
C ASP A 130 3.86 -6.48 -2.76
N GLU A 131 4.84 -7.27 -2.32
CA GLU A 131 5.32 -8.47 -3.02
C GLU A 131 5.61 -8.22 -4.53
N ALA A 132 6.09 -7.01 -4.87
CA ALA A 132 6.27 -6.54 -6.24
C ALA A 132 7.22 -7.41 -7.10
N GLN A 133 8.03 -8.26 -6.48
CA GLN A 133 8.84 -9.26 -7.19
C GLN A 133 8.01 -10.37 -7.87
N ALA A 134 6.70 -10.43 -7.61
CA ALA A 134 5.77 -11.33 -8.28
C ALA A 134 5.15 -10.76 -9.58
N LEU A 135 5.47 -9.50 -9.93
CA LEU A 135 5.10 -8.86 -11.20
C LEU A 135 5.86 -9.43 -12.41
#